data_AF-D4IJW9-F1
#
_entry.id   AF-D4IJW9-F1
#
_cell.length_a   1.000
_cell.length_b   1.000
_cell.length_c   1.000
_cell.angle_alpha   90.00
_cell.angle_beta   90.00
_cell.angle_gamma   90.00
#
_symmetry.space_group_name_H-M   'P 1'
#
loop_
_entity.id
_entity.type
_entity.pdbx_description
1 polymer ?
#
loop_
_entity_poly.entity_id
_entity_poly.type
_entity_poly.pdbx_seq_one_letter_code
_entity_poly.pdbx_strand_id
1 'polypeptide(L)'
;MVKPGESVDIPVLKAYAIWDLYAEWLGKSDFTGMTPEPVLLWQDAPGLITNVGLIPGQTAEDGSIVVSTADKVGNALIGLRIGGEIRWSWHIWVTRYDPNAELVAFGKIYTWDNNGDGVTDYTFMDRNLGAVINKALIENTPADSLAACGLLYQWGRKDPFPGDRILRGTNQTDYNRFDSKPIYDAAGTLLTEGSQSGGTGIRTIRTSEDLTRTNFAKSIFSPMHFLLADDWFPSKEPLKVEACDTLWYGARGKTPFDPCPEGWCVPADKNGLFAWNGLDKATTDYSPLGVFPYAGFRYRVGGGCLKNSGFNTGIWTQDTYQLSIYIIPYDQRPSIKRDRGYRSDGYSVRCAKDE
;
A
#
# COMPACT_ATOMS: atom_id res chain seq x y z
N MET A 1 9.52 -5.63 -5.33
CA MET A 1 10.68 -5.17 -4.54
C MET A 1 11.87 -5.10 -5.47
N VAL A 2 12.77 -4.14 -5.27
CA VAL A 2 14.00 -3.98 -6.07
C VAL A 2 15.14 -3.70 -5.10
N LYS A 3 16.32 -4.29 -5.29
CA LYS A 3 17.48 -3.96 -4.47
C LYS A 3 18.04 -2.59 -4.89
N PRO A 4 18.59 -1.80 -3.95
CA PRO A 4 19.25 -0.55 -4.28
C PRO A 4 20.32 -0.73 -5.36
N GLY A 5 20.31 0.13 -6.38
CA GLY A 5 21.26 0.11 -7.50
C GLY A 5 20.92 -0.91 -8.60
N GLU A 6 19.86 -1.69 -8.44
CA GLU A 6 19.42 -2.67 -9.44
C GLU A 6 18.28 -2.13 -10.30
N SER A 7 17.92 -2.92 -11.32
CA SER A 7 16.77 -2.68 -12.19
C SER A 7 15.83 -3.87 -12.16
N VAL A 8 14.56 -3.61 -12.46
CA VAL A 8 13.53 -4.64 -12.64
C VAL A 8 12.78 -4.42 -13.94
N ASP A 9 12.49 -5.52 -14.63
CA ASP A 9 11.63 -5.52 -15.80
C ASP A 9 10.21 -5.90 -15.37
N ILE A 10 9.23 -5.08 -15.75
CA ILE A 10 7.84 -5.25 -15.35
C ILE A 10 6.98 -5.39 -16.61
N PRO A 11 6.36 -6.56 -16.86
CA PRO A 11 5.48 -6.76 -17.99
C PRO A 11 4.28 -5.81 -17.96
N VAL A 12 3.99 -5.16 -19.09
CA VAL A 12 2.82 -4.28 -19.21
C VAL A 12 1.53 -5.05 -19.45
N LEU A 13 1.60 -6.33 -19.83
CA LEU A 13 0.46 -7.22 -20.05
C LEU A 13 -0.58 -7.15 -18.93
N LYS A 14 -0.15 -7.03 -17.67
CA LYS A 14 -1.06 -6.91 -16.52
C LYS A 14 -2.00 -5.70 -16.65
N ALA A 15 -1.52 -4.57 -17.18
CA ALA A 15 -2.35 -3.41 -17.41
C ALA A 15 -3.44 -3.72 -18.44
N TYR A 16 -3.08 -4.25 -19.60
CA TYR A 16 -4.04 -4.63 -20.66
C TYR A 16 -5.07 -5.66 -20.17
N ALA A 17 -4.61 -6.74 -19.52
CA ALA A 17 -5.48 -7.78 -19.00
C ALA A 17 -6.51 -7.27 -17.98
N ILE A 18 -6.16 -6.28 -17.15
CA ILE A 18 -7.10 -5.65 -16.21
C ILE A 18 -8.14 -4.82 -16.96
N TRP A 19 -7.72 -4.10 -18.01
CA TRP A 19 -8.62 -3.29 -18.81
C TRP A 19 -9.62 -4.13 -19.60
N ASP A 20 -9.22 -5.31 -20.06
CA ASP A 20 -10.12 -6.27 -20.69
C ASP A 20 -11.05 -6.92 -19.67
N LEU A 21 -10.50 -7.44 -18.56
CA LEU A 21 -11.27 -8.16 -17.55
C LEU A 21 -12.34 -7.29 -16.88
N TYR A 22 -12.04 -6.00 -16.69
CA TYR A 22 -12.93 -5.03 -16.05
C TYR A 22 -13.45 -3.96 -17.03
N ALA A 23 -13.52 -4.28 -18.32
CA ALA A 23 -13.91 -3.34 -19.38
C ALA A 23 -15.24 -2.63 -19.10
N GLU A 24 -16.22 -3.34 -18.54
CA GLU A 24 -17.52 -2.77 -18.15
C GLU A 24 -17.40 -1.64 -17.12
N TRP A 25 -16.42 -1.69 -16.22
CA TRP A 25 -16.22 -0.69 -15.17
C TRP A 25 -15.19 0.37 -15.54
N LEU A 26 -14.33 0.07 -16.52
CA LEU A 26 -13.25 0.93 -16.99
C LEU A 26 -13.59 1.68 -18.29
N GLY A 27 -14.82 1.53 -18.80
CA GLY A 27 -15.32 2.31 -19.93
C GLY A 27 -14.96 1.75 -21.31
N LYS A 28 -14.63 0.44 -21.41
CA LYS A 28 -14.45 -0.31 -22.67
C LYS A 28 -13.51 0.37 -23.68
N SER A 29 -12.38 0.86 -23.19
CA SER A 29 -11.38 1.53 -24.04
C SER A 29 -10.62 0.51 -24.89
N ASP A 30 -10.42 0.82 -26.17
CA ASP A 30 -9.53 0.08 -27.08
C ASP A 30 -8.15 0.75 -27.10
N PHE A 31 -7.11 -0.03 -26.86
CA PHE A 31 -5.72 0.43 -26.83
C PHE A 31 -4.91 0.01 -28.08
N THR A 32 -5.56 -0.59 -29.07
CA THR A 32 -4.92 -1.05 -30.30
C THR A 32 -4.12 0.08 -30.96
N GLY A 33 -2.83 -0.17 -31.21
CA GLY A 33 -1.92 0.79 -31.84
C GLY A 33 -1.49 1.96 -30.94
N MET A 34 -1.94 2.03 -29.68
CA MET A 34 -1.48 3.04 -28.74
C MET A 34 -0.15 2.65 -28.10
N THR A 35 0.73 3.64 -27.92
CA THR A 35 2.04 3.42 -27.28
C THR A 35 1.91 3.57 -25.76
N PRO A 36 2.33 2.57 -24.96
CA PRO A 36 2.41 2.72 -23.53
C PRO A 36 3.57 3.64 -23.11
N GLU A 37 3.34 4.50 -22.13
CA GLU A 37 4.30 5.47 -21.61
C GLU A 37 4.47 5.28 -20.10
N PRO A 38 5.53 4.62 -19.63
CA PRO A 38 5.78 4.48 -18.20
C PRO A 38 6.31 5.79 -17.62
N VAL A 39 5.78 6.19 -16.47
CA VAL A 39 5.99 7.52 -15.90
C VAL A 39 6.18 7.45 -14.39
N LEU A 40 7.18 8.15 -13.87
CA LEU A 40 7.33 8.33 -12.43
C LEU A 40 6.28 9.33 -11.93
N LEU A 41 5.37 8.85 -11.08
CA LEU A 41 4.34 9.69 -10.47
C LEU A 41 4.86 10.38 -9.21
N TRP A 42 5.54 9.62 -8.35
CA TRP A 42 6.25 10.16 -7.20
C TRP A 42 7.33 9.20 -6.70
N GLN A 43 8.34 9.73 -6.02
CA GLN A 43 9.36 9.02 -5.24
C GLN A 43 9.54 9.68 -3.86
N ASP A 44 9.84 8.92 -2.81
CA ASP A 44 10.04 9.48 -1.45
C ASP A 44 11.48 9.94 -1.17
N ALA A 45 12.42 9.58 -2.05
CA ALA A 45 13.80 10.07 -2.05
C ALA A 45 14.14 10.64 -3.44
N PRO A 46 14.58 11.92 -3.54
CA PRO A 46 14.96 12.50 -4.82
C PRO A 46 16.06 11.69 -5.54
N GLY A 47 15.82 11.37 -6.81
CA GLY A 47 16.72 10.55 -7.62
C GLY A 47 16.83 9.11 -7.11
N LEU A 48 15.78 8.56 -6.49
CA LEU A 48 15.66 7.14 -6.18
C LEU A 48 15.52 6.33 -7.46
N ILE A 49 14.63 6.76 -8.36
CA ILE A 49 14.47 6.14 -9.69
C ILE A 49 15.38 6.89 -10.67
N THR A 50 16.28 6.15 -11.30
CA THR A 50 17.28 6.69 -12.24
C THR A 50 16.86 6.51 -13.69
N ASN A 51 16.00 5.52 -13.96
CA ASN A 51 15.45 5.28 -15.29
C ASN A 51 14.07 4.64 -15.19
N VAL A 52 13.16 5.08 -16.05
CA VAL A 52 11.87 4.43 -16.32
C VAL A 52 11.59 4.54 -17.81
N GLY A 53 11.38 3.41 -18.47
CA GLY A 53 11.18 3.40 -19.93
C GLY A 53 10.66 2.07 -20.44
N LEU A 54 10.13 2.07 -21.66
CA LEU A 54 9.85 0.82 -22.37
C LEU A 54 11.16 0.14 -22.75
N ILE A 55 11.21 -1.18 -22.65
CA ILE A 55 12.34 -1.95 -23.17
C ILE A 55 12.32 -1.85 -24.71
N PRO A 56 13.43 -1.43 -25.35
CA PRO A 56 13.48 -1.24 -26.80
C PRO A 56 13.10 -2.50 -27.59
N GLY A 57 12.38 -2.31 -28.70
CA GLY A 57 11.99 -3.39 -29.61
C GLY A 57 10.71 -4.13 -29.21
N GLN A 58 10.09 -3.77 -28.08
CA GLN A 58 8.78 -4.27 -27.68
C GLN A 58 7.73 -3.15 -27.81
N THR A 59 6.66 -3.41 -28.58
CA THR A 59 5.52 -2.50 -28.73
C THR A 59 4.25 -3.25 -28.39
N ALA A 60 3.28 -2.58 -27.74
CA ALA A 60 1.98 -3.14 -27.33
C ALA A 60 2.03 -4.12 -26.12
N GLU A 61 1.10 -5.07 -26.04
CA GLU A 61 0.75 -5.86 -24.86
C GLU A 61 1.86 -6.79 -24.35
N ASP A 62 2.77 -7.20 -25.25
CA ASP A 62 3.91 -8.07 -24.95
C ASP A 62 5.13 -7.31 -24.39
N GLY A 63 5.01 -6.00 -24.21
CA GLY A 63 6.09 -5.15 -23.71
C GLY A 63 6.39 -5.33 -22.23
N SER A 64 7.58 -4.88 -21.85
CA SER A 64 7.98 -4.66 -20.46
C SER A 64 8.53 -3.26 -20.30
N ILE A 65 8.37 -2.72 -19.10
CA ILE A 65 9.02 -1.47 -18.68
C ILE A 65 10.23 -1.83 -17.84
N VAL A 66 11.34 -1.14 -18.04
CA VAL A 66 12.50 -1.20 -17.15
C VAL A 66 12.37 -0.08 -16.12
N VAL A 67 12.58 -0.41 -14.86
CA VAL A 67 12.71 0.55 -13.77
C VAL A 67 14.07 0.35 -13.11
N SER A 68 14.94 1.35 -13.21
CA SER A 68 16.27 1.33 -12.59
C SER A 68 16.31 2.23 -11.37
N THR A 69 17.07 1.82 -10.36
CA THR A 69 17.16 2.52 -9.07
C THR A 69 18.58 3.01 -8.80
N ALA A 70 18.71 4.07 -8.02
CA ALA A 70 19.97 4.44 -7.38
C ALA A 70 20.27 3.50 -6.20
N ASP A 71 21.49 3.54 -5.68
CA ASP A 71 21.86 2.84 -4.44
C ASP A 71 21.28 3.56 -3.19
N LYS A 72 19.94 3.59 -3.11
CA LYS A 72 19.16 4.20 -2.03
C LYS A 72 17.99 3.27 -1.67
N VAL A 73 17.55 3.34 -0.41
CA VAL A 73 16.30 2.73 0.05
C VAL A 73 15.19 3.77 -0.07
N GLY A 74 13.99 3.33 -0.47
CA GLY A 74 12.85 4.22 -0.61
C GLY A 74 11.69 3.56 -1.35
N ASN A 75 10.74 4.39 -1.75
CA ASN A 75 9.55 4.00 -2.47
C ASN A 75 9.30 4.93 -3.65
N ALA A 76 8.73 4.36 -4.71
CA ALA A 76 8.21 5.12 -5.83
C ALA A 76 6.89 4.52 -6.33
N LEU A 77 6.11 5.35 -7.00
CA LEU A 77 4.93 4.93 -7.75
C LEU A 77 5.16 5.21 -9.23
N ILE A 78 5.18 4.16 -10.03
CA ILE A 78 5.29 4.25 -11.49
C ILE A 78 3.91 4.04 -12.08
N GLY A 79 3.46 4.96 -12.93
CA GLY A 79 2.25 4.83 -13.72
C GLY A 79 2.54 4.35 -15.14
N LEU A 80 1.56 3.72 -15.79
CA LEU A 80 1.54 3.46 -17.23
C LEU A 80 0.49 4.36 -17.86
N ARG A 81 0.91 5.32 -18.69
CA ARG A 81 0.00 6.11 -19.52
C ARG A 81 -0.26 5.41 -20.85
N ILE A 82 -1.51 5.35 -21.27
CA ILE A 82 -1.90 4.93 -22.62
C ILE A 82 -2.99 5.88 -23.10
N GLY A 83 -2.78 6.52 -24.25
CA GLY A 83 -3.68 7.55 -24.76
C GLY A 83 -3.77 8.79 -23.85
N GLY A 84 -2.67 9.15 -23.18
CA GLY A 84 -2.59 10.33 -22.31
C GLY A 84 -3.15 10.16 -20.88
N GLU A 85 -3.81 9.04 -20.57
CA GLU A 85 -4.35 8.77 -19.22
C GLU A 85 -3.62 7.61 -18.54
N ILE A 86 -3.53 7.64 -17.20
CA ILE A 86 -2.99 6.53 -16.42
C ILE A 86 -3.96 5.34 -16.50
N ARG A 87 -3.44 4.19 -16.92
CA ARG A 87 -4.18 2.93 -17.04
C ARG A 87 -3.76 1.90 -16.00
N TRP A 88 -2.58 2.05 -15.43
CA TRP A 88 -2.12 1.18 -14.36
C TRP A 88 -1.00 1.85 -13.59
N SER A 89 -0.66 1.31 -12.42
CA SER A 89 0.50 1.76 -11.64
C SER A 89 1.06 0.65 -10.77
N TRP A 90 2.35 0.73 -10.49
CA TRP A 90 3.09 -0.19 -9.65
C TRP A 90 3.79 0.58 -8.52
N HIS A 91 3.68 0.05 -7.32
CA HIS A 91 4.53 0.43 -6.20
C HIS A 91 5.90 -0.25 -6.34
N ILE A 92 6.94 0.56 -6.42
CA ILE A 92 8.34 0.11 -6.41
C ILE A 92 8.89 0.33 -5.01
N TRP A 93 9.06 -0.76 -4.26
CA TRP A 93 9.72 -0.74 -2.97
C TRP A 93 11.21 -1.08 -3.16
N VAL A 94 12.07 -0.07 -3.03
CA VAL A 94 13.53 -0.20 -3.15
C VAL A 94 14.11 -0.47 -1.76
N THR A 95 14.62 -1.67 -1.53
CA THR A 95 15.01 -2.11 -0.18
C THR A 95 16.09 -3.19 -0.22
N ARG A 96 16.97 -3.18 0.77
CA ARG A 96 17.96 -4.25 0.97
C ARG A 96 17.34 -5.50 1.62
N TYR A 97 16.13 -5.37 2.18
CA TYR A 97 15.40 -6.47 2.77
C TYR A 97 15.06 -7.53 1.71
N ASP A 98 15.42 -8.78 1.98
CA ASP A 98 15.12 -9.90 1.09
C ASP A 98 14.52 -11.05 1.91
N PRO A 99 13.18 -11.14 1.99
CA PRO A 99 12.50 -12.15 2.79
C PRO A 99 12.44 -13.53 2.10
N ASN A 100 12.87 -13.62 0.85
CA ASN A 100 12.89 -14.86 0.07
C ASN A 100 14.29 -15.51 0.05
N ALA A 101 15.33 -14.80 0.51
CA ALA A 101 16.68 -15.35 0.63
C ALA A 101 16.73 -16.51 1.65
N GLU A 102 17.60 -17.50 1.39
CA GLU A 102 17.81 -18.66 2.28
C GLU A 102 18.12 -18.21 3.72
N LEU A 103 18.98 -17.19 3.84
CA LEU A 103 19.13 -16.40 5.05
C LEU A 103 18.55 -15.02 4.77
N VAL A 104 17.43 -14.70 5.44
CA VAL A 104 16.75 -13.41 5.28
C VAL A 104 17.75 -12.27 5.43
N ALA A 105 17.89 -11.46 4.38
CA ALA A 105 18.85 -10.35 4.37
C ALA A 105 18.18 -9.07 4.88
N PHE A 106 18.90 -8.29 5.68
CA PHE A 106 18.44 -6.98 6.20
C PHE A 106 17.05 -7.02 6.87
N GLY A 107 16.70 -8.13 7.52
CA GLY A 107 15.46 -8.28 8.28
C GLY A 107 15.23 -9.68 8.82
N LYS A 108 13.99 -9.94 9.22
CA LYS A 108 13.48 -11.23 9.67
C LYS A 108 12.11 -11.55 9.08
N ILE A 109 11.76 -12.83 9.12
CA ILE A 109 10.38 -13.31 8.93
C ILE A 109 9.96 -14.02 10.22
N TYR A 110 8.66 -14.02 10.53
CA TYR A 110 8.13 -14.61 11.75
C TYR A 110 7.00 -15.59 11.46
N THR A 111 7.13 -16.81 11.97
CA THR A 111 6.10 -17.83 11.89
C THR A 111 5.01 -17.59 12.94
N TRP A 112 3.76 -17.85 12.59
CA TRP A 112 2.62 -17.73 13.49
C TRP A 112 1.72 -18.95 13.36
N ASP A 113 1.29 -19.47 14.50
CA ASP A 113 0.24 -20.47 14.65
C ASP A 113 -0.97 -19.74 15.22
N ASN A 114 -2.05 -19.61 14.43
CA ASN A 114 -3.19 -18.79 14.81
C ASN A 114 -4.26 -19.56 15.60
N ASN A 115 -4.15 -20.90 15.65
CA ASN A 115 -5.12 -21.78 16.32
C ASN A 115 -4.51 -22.51 17.54
N GLY A 116 -3.19 -22.49 17.70
CA GLY A 116 -2.45 -23.09 18.81
C GLY A 116 -2.25 -24.60 18.70
N ASP A 117 -2.36 -25.19 17.51
CA ASP A 117 -2.23 -26.64 17.29
C ASP A 117 -0.77 -27.12 17.12
N GLY A 118 0.19 -26.20 17.15
CA GLY A 118 1.61 -26.46 16.97
C GLY A 118 2.09 -26.46 15.51
N VAL A 119 1.20 -26.18 14.55
CA VAL A 119 1.50 -26.04 13.13
C VAL A 119 1.60 -24.57 12.76
N THR A 120 2.60 -24.23 11.94
CA THR A 120 2.72 -22.85 11.42
C THR A 120 1.63 -22.60 10.37
N ASP A 121 0.81 -21.58 10.62
CA ASP A 121 -0.25 -21.13 9.72
C ASP A 121 0.16 -19.96 8.83
N TYR A 122 1.05 -19.09 9.32
CA TYR A 122 1.51 -17.91 8.60
C TYR A 122 3.02 -17.74 8.75
N THR A 123 3.61 -17.09 7.76
CA THR A 123 4.94 -16.49 7.86
C THR A 123 4.84 -15.02 7.49
N PHE A 124 5.06 -14.11 8.44
CA PHE A 124 4.95 -12.67 8.23
C PHE A 124 6.30 -12.00 7.98
N MET A 125 6.29 -10.92 7.20
CA MET A 125 7.40 -9.96 7.19
C MET A 125 7.52 -9.23 8.54
N ASP A 126 8.73 -8.84 8.93
CA ASP A 126 9.00 -8.10 10.17
C ASP A 126 8.59 -6.62 10.16
N ARG A 127 8.21 -6.08 8.99
CA ARG A 127 7.92 -4.67 8.75
C ARG A 127 6.69 -4.48 7.86
N ASN A 128 6.15 -3.27 7.87
CA ASN A 128 5.07 -2.93 6.96
C ASN A 128 5.59 -2.72 5.52
N LEU A 129 4.73 -2.97 4.55
CA LEU A 129 5.04 -2.78 3.14
C LEU A 129 5.46 -1.34 2.85
N GLY A 130 6.58 -1.17 2.15
CA GLY A 130 7.17 0.14 1.86
C GLY A 130 8.01 0.73 3.01
N ALA A 131 8.30 -0.03 4.06
CA ALA A 131 9.19 0.42 5.12
C ALA A 131 10.60 0.76 4.59
N VAL A 132 11.18 1.85 5.10
CA VAL A 132 12.51 2.34 4.69
C VAL A 132 13.61 1.98 5.68
N ILE A 133 13.28 1.17 6.70
CA ILE A 133 14.25 0.66 7.65
C ILE A 133 15.30 -0.19 6.92
N ASN A 134 16.57 0.18 7.08
CA ASN A 134 17.71 -0.43 6.40
C ASN A 134 18.66 -1.10 7.41
N LYS A 135 18.09 -1.91 8.30
CA LYS A 135 18.80 -2.65 9.35
C LYS A 135 18.29 -4.09 9.40
N ALA A 136 19.16 -5.03 9.80
CA ALA A 136 18.79 -6.43 10.01
C ALA A 136 17.93 -6.64 11.26
N LEU A 137 18.15 -5.82 12.29
CA LEU A 137 17.37 -5.78 13.51
C LEU A 137 16.72 -4.41 13.61
N ILE A 138 15.41 -4.38 13.79
CA ILE A 138 14.67 -3.15 14.09
C ILE A 138 14.81 -2.92 15.59
N GLU A 139 15.35 -1.79 16.04
CA GLU A 139 15.58 -1.46 17.47
C GLU A 139 14.42 -0.62 18.05
N ASN A 140 14.26 -0.61 19.38
CA ASN A 140 13.11 0.04 20.03
C ASN A 140 13.42 1.52 20.17
N THR A 141 13.51 2.18 19.02
CA THR A 141 13.77 3.60 18.92
C THR A 141 12.66 4.25 18.11
N PRO A 142 12.31 5.52 18.40
CA PRO A 142 11.34 6.25 17.58
C PRO A 142 11.74 6.31 16.11
N ALA A 143 13.04 6.38 15.81
CA ALA A 143 13.56 6.42 14.44
C ALA A 143 13.30 5.11 13.69
N ASP A 144 13.63 3.97 14.31
CA ASP A 144 13.43 2.65 13.70
C ASP A 144 11.94 2.33 13.55
N SER A 145 11.12 2.66 14.57
CA SER A 145 9.67 2.53 14.49
C SER A 145 9.08 3.36 13.33
N LEU A 146 9.48 4.63 13.19
CA LEU A 146 9.02 5.49 12.09
C LEU A 146 9.47 4.99 10.71
N ALA A 147 10.68 4.43 10.63
CA ALA A 147 11.21 3.84 9.41
C ALA A 147 10.51 2.51 9.05
N ALA A 148 10.00 1.78 10.05
CA ALA A 148 9.25 0.54 9.88
C ALA A 148 7.76 0.74 9.52
N CYS A 149 7.19 1.94 9.69
CA CYS A 149 5.77 2.24 9.42
C CYS A 149 5.31 1.89 7.99
N GLY A 150 6.20 2.01 7.01
CA GLY A 150 5.87 1.81 5.60
C GLY A 150 4.89 2.84 5.03
N LEU A 151 4.09 2.39 4.07
CA LEU A 151 3.08 3.17 3.37
C LEU A 151 1.67 2.75 3.79
N LEU A 152 0.68 3.58 3.45
CA LEU A 152 -0.73 3.36 3.75
C LEU A 152 -1.51 3.05 2.48
N TYR A 153 -2.50 2.17 2.57
CA TYR A 153 -3.32 1.71 1.45
C TYR A 153 -4.80 1.80 1.83
N GLN A 154 -5.65 2.20 0.88
CA GLN A 154 -7.08 1.94 1.01
C GLN A 154 -7.32 0.46 0.71
N TRP A 155 -8.20 -0.20 1.46
CA TRP A 155 -8.41 -1.64 1.33
C TRP A 155 -8.75 -2.02 -0.12
N GLY A 156 -8.11 -3.04 -0.68
CA GLY A 156 -8.33 -3.46 -2.06
C GLY A 156 -7.61 -2.64 -3.13
N ARG A 157 -6.88 -1.57 -2.79
CA ARG A 157 -6.03 -0.83 -3.73
C ARG A 157 -4.59 -1.31 -3.71
N LYS A 158 -3.95 -1.28 -4.88
CA LYS A 158 -2.50 -1.49 -5.05
C LYS A 158 -1.66 -0.23 -4.84
N ASP A 159 -2.28 0.94 -4.89
CA ASP A 159 -1.59 2.23 -4.89
C ASP A 159 -1.37 2.73 -3.45
N PRO A 160 -0.12 2.98 -3.05
CA PRO A 160 0.19 3.48 -1.73
C PRO A 160 0.08 5.00 -1.59
N PHE A 161 -0.09 5.41 -0.35
CA PHE A 161 0.00 6.79 0.12
C PHE A 161 1.10 6.93 1.18
N PRO A 162 1.87 8.03 1.17
CA PRO A 162 2.84 8.30 2.24
C PRO A 162 2.11 8.43 3.58
N GLY A 163 2.68 7.82 4.61
CA GLY A 163 2.23 7.96 6.00
C GLY A 163 2.67 9.28 6.63
N ASP A 164 2.51 9.40 7.94
CA ASP A 164 2.87 10.61 8.68
C ASP A 164 4.39 10.86 8.65
N ARG A 165 4.77 12.13 8.55
CA ARG A 165 6.18 12.54 8.58
C ARG A 165 6.85 12.22 9.92
N ILE A 166 6.08 12.25 11.00
CA ILE A 166 6.51 11.96 12.37
C ILE A 166 5.49 11.09 13.09
N LEU A 167 5.91 10.45 14.20
CA LEU A 167 4.97 9.84 15.14
C LEU A 167 4.42 10.92 16.07
N ARG A 168 3.13 11.25 15.94
CA ARG A 168 2.49 12.37 16.66
C ARG A 168 2.27 12.10 18.15
N GLY A 169 2.08 10.84 18.54
CA GLY A 169 1.84 10.45 19.95
C GLY A 169 0.52 10.97 20.51
N THR A 170 -0.45 11.33 19.66
CA THR A 170 -1.77 11.84 20.08
C THR A 170 -2.89 11.21 19.25
N ASN A 171 -4.03 10.98 19.89
CA ASN A 171 -5.25 10.50 19.24
C ASN A 171 -6.21 11.63 18.81
N GLN A 172 -5.82 12.89 19.03
CA GLN A 172 -6.61 14.06 18.64
C GLN A 172 -6.62 14.22 17.12
N THR A 173 -7.83 14.41 16.57
CA THR A 173 -7.99 14.71 15.15
C THR A 173 -7.60 16.16 14.88
N ASP A 174 -6.58 16.35 14.05
CA ASP A 174 -6.29 17.63 13.41
C ASP A 174 -6.70 17.51 11.94
N TYR A 175 -7.79 18.18 11.58
CA TYR A 175 -8.36 18.16 10.23
C TYR A 175 -7.48 18.85 9.18
N ASN A 176 -6.41 19.54 9.60
CA ASN A 176 -5.45 20.21 8.73
C ASN A 176 -4.10 19.48 8.66
N ARG A 177 -3.97 18.29 9.26
CA ARG A 177 -2.73 17.51 9.27
C ARG A 177 -2.53 16.75 7.96
N PHE A 178 -1.94 17.42 6.98
CA PHE A 178 -1.55 16.86 5.67
C PHE A 178 -0.03 16.71 5.48
N ASP A 179 0.73 16.80 6.57
CA ASP A 179 2.21 16.68 6.58
C ASP A 179 2.62 15.20 6.57
N SER A 180 2.45 14.59 5.41
CA SER A 180 2.94 13.25 5.10
C SER A 180 4.45 13.23 4.88
N LYS A 181 5.04 12.03 4.85
CA LYS A 181 6.44 11.87 4.42
C LYS A 181 6.62 12.52 3.04
N PRO A 182 7.64 13.38 2.84
CA PRO A 182 7.86 14.09 1.58
C PRO A 182 7.93 13.14 0.39
N ILE A 183 7.31 13.55 -0.71
CA ILE A 183 7.37 12.87 -2.01
C ILE A 183 7.71 13.87 -3.10
N TYR A 184 8.35 13.41 -4.16
CA TYR A 184 8.96 14.24 -5.19
C TYR A 184 8.60 13.71 -6.58
N ASP A 185 8.55 14.61 -7.56
CA ASP A 185 8.46 14.23 -8.96
C ASP A 185 9.80 13.72 -9.51
N ALA A 186 9.86 13.46 -10.82
CA ALA A 186 11.07 13.02 -11.51
C ALA A 186 12.19 14.06 -11.52
N ALA A 187 11.87 15.36 -11.46
CA ALA A 187 12.86 16.43 -11.38
C ALA A 187 13.39 16.64 -9.95
N GLY A 188 12.84 15.93 -8.96
CA GLY A 188 13.16 16.12 -7.55
C GLY A 188 12.42 17.30 -6.92
N THR A 189 11.39 17.82 -7.59
CA THR A 189 10.52 18.88 -7.04
C THR A 189 9.62 18.27 -5.97
N LEU A 190 9.54 18.93 -4.81
CA LEU A 190 8.62 18.53 -3.74
C LEU A 190 7.17 18.61 -4.22
N LEU A 191 6.45 17.51 -4.10
CA LEU A 191 5.01 17.44 -4.35
C LEU A 191 4.27 17.72 -3.06
N THR A 192 3.51 18.81 -3.03
CA THR A 192 2.87 19.30 -1.79
C THR A 192 1.54 18.61 -1.53
N GLU A 193 1.30 18.28 -0.27
CA GLU A 193 0.00 17.86 0.26
C GLU A 193 -0.42 18.91 1.29
N GLY A 194 -1.12 19.96 0.84
CA GLY A 194 -1.36 21.16 1.65
C GLY A 194 -2.78 21.28 2.20
N SER A 195 -3.73 20.53 1.64
CA SER A 195 -5.12 20.51 2.04
C SER A 195 -5.85 19.34 1.37
N GLN A 196 -7.14 19.17 1.66
CA GLN A 196 -7.97 18.10 1.09
C GLN A 196 -7.93 18.05 -0.45
N SER A 197 -7.92 19.21 -1.12
CA SER A 197 -7.94 19.30 -2.60
C SER A 197 -6.77 20.08 -3.18
N GLY A 198 -5.87 20.59 -2.33
CA GLY A 198 -4.78 21.49 -2.73
C GLY A 198 -3.42 20.78 -2.79
N GLY A 199 -2.51 21.38 -3.55
CA GLY A 199 -1.16 20.89 -3.74
C GLY A 199 -0.98 20.08 -5.02
N THR A 200 0.27 19.65 -5.25
CA THR A 200 0.68 18.93 -6.47
C THR A 200 0.85 17.43 -6.24
N GLY A 201 0.89 16.98 -4.98
CA GLY A 201 1.07 15.59 -4.59
C GLY A 201 -0.25 14.85 -4.37
N ILE A 202 -0.36 14.17 -3.23
CA ILE A 202 -1.57 13.46 -2.84
C ILE A 202 -2.71 14.46 -2.72
N ARG A 203 -3.86 14.10 -3.29
CA ARG A 203 -5.09 14.89 -3.24
C ARG A 203 -6.24 13.98 -2.86
N THR A 204 -7.37 14.55 -2.48
CA THR A 204 -8.57 13.78 -2.17
C THR A 204 -9.71 14.12 -3.10
N ILE A 205 -10.58 13.14 -3.31
CA ILE A 205 -11.79 13.27 -4.12
C ILE A 205 -12.90 12.49 -3.45
N ARG A 206 -14.09 13.09 -3.30
CA ARG A 206 -15.25 12.33 -2.83
C ARG A 206 -15.75 11.47 -3.96
N THR A 207 -16.11 10.22 -3.66
CA THR A 207 -16.62 9.30 -4.68
C THR A 207 -17.90 9.83 -5.37
N SER A 208 -18.64 10.72 -4.72
CA SER A 208 -19.82 11.38 -5.27
C SER A 208 -19.57 12.60 -6.15
N GLU A 209 -18.34 13.13 -6.24
CA GLU A 209 -18.05 14.37 -6.97
C GLU A 209 -18.03 14.21 -8.50
N ASP A 210 -17.80 13.00 -8.99
CA ASP A 210 -17.82 12.68 -10.42
C ASP A 210 -18.59 11.38 -10.65
N LEU A 211 -19.79 11.46 -11.22
CA LEU A 211 -20.60 10.26 -11.52
C LEU A 211 -20.42 9.79 -12.97
N THR A 212 -19.53 10.42 -13.74
CA THR A 212 -19.27 10.08 -15.15
C THR A 212 -18.28 8.92 -15.31
N ARG A 213 -17.61 8.53 -14.21
CA ARG A 213 -16.73 7.37 -14.13
C ARG A 213 -17.05 6.55 -12.89
N THR A 214 -16.88 5.23 -12.96
CA THR A 214 -16.94 4.38 -11.77
C THR A 214 -15.82 4.77 -10.80
N ASN A 215 -16.00 4.53 -9.50
CA ASN A 215 -14.96 4.77 -8.52
C ASN A 215 -13.75 3.85 -8.71
N PHE A 216 -13.97 2.66 -9.25
CA PHE A 216 -12.89 1.77 -9.67
C PHE A 216 -12.04 2.41 -10.78
N ALA A 217 -12.67 3.00 -11.80
CA ALA A 217 -11.94 3.75 -12.82
C ALA A 217 -11.17 4.93 -12.23
N LYS A 218 -11.78 5.70 -11.31
CA LYS A 218 -11.09 6.83 -10.64
C LYS A 218 -9.82 6.39 -9.91
N SER A 219 -9.85 5.24 -9.23
CA SER A 219 -8.69 4.75 -8.48
C SER A 219 -7.51 4.40 -9.39
N ILE A 220 -7.79 3.93 -10.61
CA ILE A 220 -6.78 3.64 -11.64
C ILE A 220 -6.30 4.93 -12.33
N PHE A 221 -7.21 5.78 -12.78
CA PHE A 221 -6.87 7.02 -13.49
C PHE A 221 -6.11 8.02 -12.63
N SER A 222 -6.33 7.98 -11.32
CA SER A 222 -5.76 8.91 -10.37
C SER A 222 -5.21 8.16 -9.16
N PRO A 223 -4.09 7.43 -9.32
CA PRO A 223 -3.59 6.58 -8.24
C PRO A 223 -3.12 7.39 -7.02
N MET A 224 -2.77 8.67 -7.21
CA MET A 224 -2.44 9.63 -6.14
C MET A 224 -3.65 10.30 -5.48
N HIS A 225 -4.88 9.99 -5.92
CA HIS A 225 -6.09 10.48 -5.27
C HIS A 225 -6.57 9.51 -4.19
N PHE A 226 -6.72 10.03 -2.97
CA PHE A 226 -7.33 9.34 -1.86
C PHE A 226 -8.86 9.50 -1.94
N LEU A 227 -9.57 8.39 -2.14
CA LEU A 227 -11.01 8.40 -2.39
C LEU A 227 -11.79 8.48 -1.07
N LEU A 228 -12.72 9.43 -0.93
CA LEU A 228 -13.48 9.64 0.30
C LEU A 228 -14.89 9.04 0.19
N ALA A 229 -15.13 7.99 0.97
CA ALA A 229 -16.42 7.33 1.20
C ALA A 229 -16.32 6.39 2.43
N ASP A 230 -17.36 5.63 2.76
CA ASP A 230 -17.22 4.50 3.70
C ASP A 230 -16.49 3.33 3.03
N ASP A 231 -16.90 3.00 1.81
CA ASP A 231 -16.22 2.11 0.86
C ASP A 231 -15.98 2.88 -0.44
N TRP A 232 -14.73 2.88 -0.91
CA TRP A 232 -14.35 3.64 -2.09
C TRP A 232 -14.75 2.94 -3.38
N PHE A 233 -14.91 1.61 -3.39
CA PHE A 233 -15.10 0.84 -4.62
C PHE A 233 -16.52 0.95 -5.22
N PRO A 234 -17.61 0.75 -4.45
CA PRO A 234 -18.96 0.79 -4.98
C PRO A 234 -19.28 2.14 -5.62
N SER A 235 -19.95 2.12 -6.76
CA SER A 235 -20.33 3.32 -7.52
C SER A 235 -21.86 3.47 -7.53
N LYS A 236 -22.33 4.71 -7.64
CA LYS A 236 -23.77 5.03 -7.71
C LYS A 236 -24.23 5.20 -9.15
N GLU A 237 -25.54 5.23 -9.35
CA GLU A 237 -26.15 5.57 -10.64
C GLU A 237 -25.57 6.88 -11.21
N PRO A 238 -25.34 6.98 -12.54
CA PRO A 238 -25.77 6.04 -13.59
C PRO A 238 -24.79 4.88 -13.86
N LEU A 239 -23.62 4.84 -13.21
CA LEU A 239 -22.58 3.82 -13.40
C LEU A 239 -22.45 2.94 -12.16
N LYS A 240 -23.57 2.32 -11.76
CA LYS A 240 -23.64 1.55 -10.53
C LYS A 240 -22.69 0.34 -10.58
N VAL A 241 -21.87 0.20 -9.55
CA VAL A 241 -20.98 -0.95 -9.33
C VAL A 241 -21.17 -1.38 -7.88
N GLU A 242 -21.40 -2.67 -7.66
CA GLU A 242 -21.57 -3.24 -6.32
C GLU A 242 -20.23 -3.36 -5.58
N ALA A 243 -20.28 -3.60 -4.28
CA ALA A 243 -19.08 -3.87 -3.50
C ALA A 243 -18.34 -5.12 -3.98
N CYS A 244 -17.02 -5.11 -3.84
CA CYS A 244 -16.15 -6.23 -4.18
C CYS A 244 -15.23 -6.56 -3.01
N ASP A 245 -15.36 -7.77 -2.48
CA ASP A 245 -14.65 -8.22 -1.27
C ASP A 245 -13.42 -9.06 -1.63
N THR A 246 -13.15 -9.24 -2.92
CA THR A 246 -12.09 -10.10 -3.45
C THR A 246 -10.99 -9.29 -4.15
N LEU A 247 -10.86 -8.01 -3.84
CA LEU A 247 -9.92 -7.11 -4.53
C LEU A 247 -8.46 -7.46 -4.28
N TRP A 248 -8.07 -7.98 -3.11
CA TRP A 248 -6.70 -8.43 -2.88
C TRP A 248 -6.55 -9.94 -3.04
N TYR A 249 -7.58 -10.71 -2.73
CA TYR A 249 -7.56 -12.15 -2.86
C TYR A 249 -8.88 -12.67 -3.41
N GLY A 250 -8.82 -13.57 -4.37
CA GLY A 250 -9.98 -14.16 -5.01
C GLY A 250 -9.92 -15.69 -4.97
N ALA A 251 -10.85 -16.32 -5.68
CA ALA A 251 -10.95 -17.78 -5.75
C ALA A 251 -9.69 -18.48 -6.30
N ARG A 252 -8.79 -17.74 -6.96
CA ARG A 252 -7.54 -18.25 -7.54
C ARG A 252 -6.28 -17.77 -6.80
N GLY A 253 -6.45 -17.28 -5.58
CA GLY A 253 -5.35 -16.76 -4.78
C GLY A 253 -5.22 -15.25 -4.87
N LYS A 254 -3.99 -14.78 -4.65
CA LYS A 254 -3.59 -13.38 -4.75
C LYS A 254 -4.00 -12.78 -6.10
N THR A 255 -4.59 -11.59 -6.06
CA THR A 255 -5.05 -10.87 -7.25
C THR A 255 -4.05 -9.82 -7.73
N PRO A 256 -4.26 -9.23 -8.92
CA PRO A 256 -3.42 -8.12 -9.41
C PRO A 256 -3.44 -6.84 -8.55
N PHE A 257 -4.41 -6.65 -7.64
CA PHE A 257 -4.45 -5.44 -6.80
C PHE A 257 -3.79 -5.62 -5.43
N ASP A 258 -3.43 -6.84 -5.05
CA ASP A 258 -2.65 -7.09 -3.84
C ASP A 258 -1.27 -6.41 -3.97
N PRO A 259 -0.92 -5.48 -3.05
CA PRO A 259 0.29 -4.69 -3.17
C PRO A 259 1.55 -5.44 -2.71
N CYS A 260 1.42 -6.61 -2.09
CA CYS A 260 2.57 -7.36 -1.60
C CYS A 260 3.46 -7.85 -2.76
N PRO A 261 4.76 -8.05 -2.52
CA PRO A 261 5.68 -8.56 -3.53
C PRO A 261 5.36 -10.01 -3.92
N GLU A 262 5.98 -10.49 -5.00
CA GLU A 262 5.86 -11.88 -5.43
C GLU A 262 6.27 -12.86 -4.32
N GLY A 263 5.49 -13.94 -4.14
CA GLY A 263 5.64 -14.89 -3.03
C GLY A 263 5.03 -14.43 -1.71
N TRP A 264 4.38 -13.27 -1.66
CA TRP A 264 3.75 -12.70 -0.47
C TRP A 264 2.38 -12.09 -0.80
N CYS A 265 1.45 -12.10 0.14
CA CYS A 265 0.11 -11.54 0.00
C CYS A 265 -0.32 -10.78 1.27
N VAL A 266 -1.37 -9.96 1.16
CA VAL A 266 -2.09 -9.49 2.35
C VAL A 266 -2.67 -10.72 3.05
N PRO A 267 -2.56 -10.89 4.38
CA PRO A 267 -3.01 -12.11 5.04
C PRO A 267 -4.54 -12.25 5.04
N ALA A 268 -5.01 -13.47 4.78
CA ALA A 268 -6.41 -13.90 4.94
C ALA A 268 -6.66 -14.43 6.35
N ASP A 269 -7.92 -14.59 6.74
CA ASP A 269 -8.26 -15.50 7.83
C ASP A 269 -7.98 -16.97 7.43
N LYS A 270 -7.50 -17.77 8.40
CA LYS A 270 -7.18 -19.20 8.25
C LYS A 270 -7.69 -19.94 9.48
N ASN A 271 -8.08 -21.20 9.31
CA ASN A 271 -8.64 -22.02 10.40
C ASN A 271 -9.93 -21.44 11.02
N GLY A 272 -10.67 -20.62 10.27
CA GLY A 272 -11.85 -19.89 10.79
C GLY A 272 -11.49 -18.81 11.82
N LEU A 273 -10.22 -18.43 11.90
CA LEU A 273 -9.69 -17.49 12.88
C LEU A 273 -8.96 -16.34 12.19
N PHE A 274 -8.87 -15.23 12.91
CA PHE A 274 -8.14 -14.06 12.47
C PHE A 274 -6.64 -14.37 12.25
N ALA A 275 -6.01 -13.73 11.28
CA ALA A 275 -4.58 -13.93 10.99
C ALA A 275 -3.67 -13.71 12.21
N TRP A 276 -4.03 -12.76 13.08
CA TRP A 276 -3.33 -12.47 14.34
C TRP A 276 -4.12 -12.92 15.58
N ASN A 277 -4.97 -13.94 15.43
CA ASN A 277 -5.67 -14.54 16.58
C ASN A 277 -4.65 -15.03 17.63
N GLY A 278 -4.96 -14.82 18.91
CA GLY A 278 -4.05 -15.18 20.01
C GLY A 278 -2.86 -14.23 20.19
N LEU A 279 -2.78 -13.11 19.45
CA LEU A 279 -1.76 -12.09 19.62
C LEU A 279 -2.08 -11.17 20.82
N ASP A 280 -2.48 -11.73 21.96
CA ASP A 280 -2.87 -10.99 23.17
C ASP A 280 -1.67 -10.40 23.94
N LYS A 281 -0.47 -10.92 23.67
CA LYS A 281 0.81 -10.53 24.30
C LYS A 281 1.75 -9.74 23.40
N ALA A 282 1.32 -9.19 22.27
CA ALA A 282 2.16 -8.26 21.51
C ALA A 282 2.28 -6.92 22.25
N THR A 283 3.04 -6.92 23.34
CA THR A 283 3.55 -5.72 23.98
C THR A 283 4.52 -5.09 23.00
N THR A 284 4.23 -3.86 22.62
CA THR A 284 4.70 -3.15 21.43
C THR A 284 6.18 -2.87 21.29
N ASP A 285 7.00 -3.48 22.15
CA ASP A 285 8.44 -3.39 21.96
C ASP A 285 8.89 -4.43 20.94
N TYR A 286 8.50 -5.71 21.05
CA TYR A 286 8.70 -6.76 20.03
C TYR A 286 7.75 -7.91 20.30
N SER A 287 6.75 -8.10 19.45
CA SER A 287 5.95 -9.32 19.56
C SER A 287 6.73 -10.52 19.02
N PRO A 288 6.25 -11.76 19.23
CA PRO A 288 6.75 -12.92 18.49
C PRO A 288 6.72 -12.73 16.95
N LEU A 289 5.98 -11.73 16.46
CA LEU A 289 5.82 -11.36 15.05
C LEU A 289 6.53 -10.04 14.70
N GLY A 290 7.47 -9.59 15.53
CA GLY A 290 8.28 -8.39 15.32
C GLY A 290 7.61 -7.08 15.75
N VAL A 291 8.06 -5.98 15.14
CA VAL A 291 7.63 -4.62 15.50
C VAL A 291 6.31 -4.29 14.82
N PHE A 292 5.31 -3.83 15.56
CA PHE A 292 4.06 -3.30 15.00
C PHE A 292 4.06 -1.77 15.14
N PRO A 293 4.65 -1.03 14.18
CA PRO A 293 4.84 0.40 14.34
C PRO A 293 3.50 1.13 14.31
N TYR A 294 3.35 2.12 15.18
CA TYR A 294 2.17 2.97 15.30
C TYR A 294 2.09 3.98 14.16
N ALA A 295 1.89 3.49 12.94
CA ALA A 295 1.84 4.27 11.72
C ALA A 295 0.66 5.26 11.67
N GLY A 296 -0.34 5.09 12.53
CA GLY A 296 -1.61 5.79 12.40
C GLY A 296 -2.33 5.37 11.12
N PHE A 297 -3.08 6.29 10.54
CA PHE A 297 -3.83 6.07 9.31
C PHE A 297 -4.22 7.38 8.61
N ARG A 298 -4.66 7.29 7.36
CA ARG A 298 -5.32 8.38 6.64
C ARG A 298 -6.82 8.31 6.86
N TYR A 299 -7.39 9.40 7.38
CA TYR A 299 -8.76 9.42 7.87
C TYR A 299 -9.74 9.94 6.83
N ARG A 300 -10.62 9.07 6.35
CA ARG A 300 -11.62 9.39 5.31
C ARG A 300 -12.57 10.53 5.69
N VAL A 301 -13.00 10.61 6.96
CA VAL A 301 -13.94 11.66 7.42
C VAL A 301 -13.20 12.98 7.58
N GLY A 302 -11.90 12.92 7.86
CA GLY A 302 -11.01 14.08 7.93
C GLY A 302 -10.54 14.59 6.57
N GLY A 303 -11.13 14.13 5.47
CA GLY A 303 -10.70 14.50 4.12
C GLY A 303 -9.32 13.98 3.77
N GLY A 304 -8.93 12.81 4.31
CA GLY A 304 -7.65 12.16 4.04
C GLY A 304 -6.49 12.64 4.92
N CYS A 305 -6.74 13.50 5.93
CA CYS A 305 -5.70 13.91 6.87
C CYS A 305 -5.11 12.72 7.65
N LEU A 306 -3.87 12.88 8.09
CA LEU A 306 -3.14 11.86 8.86
C LEU A 306 -3.51 11.90 10.33
N LYS A 307 -3.72 10.74 10.93
CA LYS A 307 -4.27 10.61 12.28
C LYS A 307 -3.62 9.48 13.08
N ASN A 308 -3.48 9.70 14.39
CA ASN A 308 -3.09 8.71 15.41
C ASN A 308 -1.71 8.05 15.27
N SER A 309 -0.82 8.57 14.42
CA SER A 309 0.57 8.12 14.40
C SER A 309 1.22 8.25 15.78
N GLY A 310 1.99 7.25 16.21
CA GLY A 310 2.54 7.14 17.56
C GLY A 310 1.54 6.77 18.66
N PHE A 311 0.26 6.55 18.33
CA PHE A 311 -0.78 6.18 19.29
C PHE A 311 -1.52 4.88 18.92
N ASN A 312 -1.79 4.68 17.63
CA ASN A 312 -2.38 3.44 17.12
C ASN A 312 -1.74 2.99 15.79
N THR A 313 -2.02 1.76 15.42
CA THR A 313 -1.87 1.27 14.06
C THR A 313 -3.08 0.43 13.67
N GLY A 314 -3.41 0.50 12.39
CA GLY A 314 -4.26 -0.49 11.74
C GLY A 314 -3.46 -1.21 10.67
N ILE A 315 -3.63 -2.52 10.57
CA ILE A 315 -3.02 -3.35 9.53
C ILE A 315 -4.10 -4.16 8.85
N TRP A 316 -4.22 -4.03 7.54
CA TRP A 316 -5.27 -4.70 6.80
C TRP A 316 -5.13 -6.23 6.72
N THR A 317 -6.28 -6.92 6.66
CA THR A 317 -6.41 -8.29 6.15
C THR A 317 -7.21 -8.32 4.84
N GLN A 318 -7.24 -9.48 4.18
CA GLN A 318 -8.05 -9.70 2.98
C GLN A 318 -9.55 -9.56 3.26
N ASP A 319 -10.06 -9.93 4.44
CA ASP A 319 -11.50 -9.97 4.70
C ASP A 319 -12.14 -8.63 5.07
N THR A 320 -11.51 -7.50 4.71
CA THR A 320 -11.99 -6.13 4.95
C THR A 320 -11.99 -5.74 6.44
N TYR A 321 -11.41 -6.61 7.28
CA TYR A 321 -11.05 -6.34 8.66
C TYR A 321 -9.61 -5.84 8.73
N GLN A 322 -9.25 -5.36 9.92
CA GLN A 322 -7.92 -4.87 10.22
C GLN A 322 -7.52 -5.26 11.64
N LEU A 323 -6.22 -5.51 11.82
CA LEU A 323 -5.59 -5.60 13.12
C LEU A 323 -5.40 -4.21 13.68
N SER A 324 -6.17 -3.92 14.72
CA SER A 324 -6.16 -2.66 15.44
C SER A 324 -5.30 -2.82 16.69
N ILE A 325 -4.25 -2.00 16.80
CA ILE A 325 -3.45 -1.90 18.02
C ILE A 325 -3.47 -0.44 18.47
N TYR A 326 -3.88 -0.18 19.71
CA TYR A 326 -3.84 1.17 20.29
C TYR A 326 -3.45 1.13 21.78
N ILE A 327 -2.77 2.17 22.25
CA ILE A 327 -2.43 2.31 23.66
C ILE A 327 -3.70 2.67 24.45
N ILE A 328 -4.03 1.89 25.48
CA ILE A 328 -5.03 2.28 26.48
C ILE A 328 -4.40 3.37 27.38
N PRO A 329 -4.92 4.60 27.43
CA PRO A 329 -4.26 5.71 28.12
C PRO A 329 -4.01 5.49 29.62
N TYR A 330 -4.91 4.78 30.30
CA TYR A 330 -4.83 4.56 31.75
C TYR A 330 -3.89 3.40 32.13
N ASP A 331 -3.90 2.31 31.35
CA ASP A 331 -3.10 1.11 31.65
C ASP A 331 -1.75 1.10 30.92
N GLN A 332 -1.52 2.02 29.97
CA GLN A 332 -0.35 2.07 29.08
C GLN A 332 -0.05 0.72 28.40
N ARG A 333 -1.08 -0.12 28.23
CA ARG A 333 -1.00 -1.42 27.56
C ARG A 333 -1.64 -1.34 26.17
N PRO A 334 -1.07 -2.04 25.17
CA PRO A 334 -1.72 -2.17 23.88
C PRO A 334 -2.99 -2.99 24.01
N SER A 335 -4.10 -2.46 23.49
CA SER A 335 -5.29 -3.23 23.16
C SER A 335 -5.17 -3.70 21.73
N ILE A 336 -5.30 -5.02 21.53
CA ILE A 336 -5.14 -5.68 20.25
C ILE A 336 -6.48 -6.31 19.90
N LYS A 337 -7.04 -5.92 18.75
CA LYS A 337 -8.36 -6.40 18.33
C LYS A 337 -8.48 -6.48 16.82
N ARG A 338 -9.37 -7.35 16.39
CA ARG A 338 -9.91 -7.36 15.03
C ARG A 338 -11.04 -6.33 14.95
N ASP A 339 -10.88 -5.31 14.13
CA ASP A 339 -11.92 -4.32 13.85
C ASP A 339 -12.34 -4.38 12.38
N ARG A 340 -13.56 -3.93 12.10
CA ARG A 340 -13.98 -3.65 10.73
C ARG A 340 -13.53 -2.24 10.35
N GLY A 341 -12.57 -2.15 9.44
CA GLY A 341 -12.11 -0.87 8.91
C GLY A 341 -13.08 -0.35 7.85
N TYR A 342 -13.19 0.98 7.72
CA TYR A 342 -13.79 1.57 6.53
C TYR A 342 -12.79 1.44 5.39
N ARG A 343 -13.20 0.84 4.26
CA ARG A 343 -12.26 0.50 3.17
C ARG A 343 -11.57 1.71 2.55
N SER A 344 -12.16 2.89 2.71
CA SER A 344 -11.56 4.16 2.28
C SER A 344 -10.55 4.75 3.27
N ASP A 345 -10.49 4.31 4.52
CA ASP A 345 -9.38 4.72 5.40
C ASP A 345 -8.05 4.13 4.86
N GLY A 346 -6.94 4.82 5.08
CA GLY A 346 -5.63 4.34 4.66
C GLY A 346 -4.87 3.72 5.83
N TYR A 347 -4.84 2.39 5.91
CA TYR A 347 -4.07 1.64 6.93
C TYR A 347 -2.84 0.96 6.32
N SER A 348 -1.95 0.46 7.18
CA SER A 348 -0.76 -0.25 6.74
C SER A 348 -1.09 -1.64 6.19
N VAL A 349 -0.14 -2.22 5.45
CA VAL A 349 -0.17 -3.62 5.04
C VAL A 349 1.06 -4.32 5.61
N ARG A 350 0.88 -5.51 6.19
CA ARG A 350 1.97 -6.43 6.55
C ARG A 350 1.77 -7.73 5.81
N CYS A 351 2.69 -8.01 4.90
CA CYS A 351 2.55 -9.18 4.05
C CYS A 351 2.85 -10.47 4.79
N ALA A 352 2.09 -11.51 4.48
CA ALA A 352 2.37 -12.90 4.81
C ALA A 352 2.84 -13.64 3.57
N LYS A 353 3.56 -14.75 3.75
CA LYS A 353 4.00 -15.60 2.64
C LYS A 353 2.75 -16.15 1.94
N ASP A 354 2.77 -16.09 0.61
CA ASP A 354 1.71 -16.65 -0.24
C ASP A 354 1.92 -18.17 -0.30
N GLU A 355 0.87 -18.95 0.00
CA GLU A 355 0.90 -20.41 0.10
C GLU A 355 0.53 -21.11 -1.21
#